data_AF-A0A373BPB8-F1
#
_entry.id   AF-A0A373BPB8-F1
#
_cell.length_a   1.000
_cell.length_b   1.000
_cell.length_c   1.000
_cell.angle_alpha   90.00
_cell.angle_beta   90.00
_cell.angle_gamma   90.00
#
_symmetry.space_group_name_H-M   'P 1'
#
loop_
_entity.id
_entity.type
_entity.pdbx_description
1 polymer ?
#
loop_
_entity_poly.entity_id
_entity_poly.type
_entity_poly.pdbx_seq_one_letter_code
_entity_poly.pdbx_strand_id
1 'polypeptide(L)' 'GEDGLLYCGKCHTPKEAYFAEGKTCFGRDRHPTDCDCQRAAREKQQAAESRQKHLEKVEDLKRRGFTDPAMRNWTFE' A
#
# COMPACT_ATOMS: atom_id res chain seq x y z
N GLY A 1 -0.86 26.65 -6.62
CA GLY A 1 -2.12 26.73 -5.89
C GLY A 1 -2.23 28.10 -5.29
N GLU A 2 -3.43 28.66 -5.26
CA GLU A 2 -3.75 29.94 -4.59
C GLU A 2 -3.61 29.84 -3.06
N ASP A 3 -3.46 28.61 -2.56
CA ASP A 3 -3.40 28.16 -1.16
C ASP A 3 -1.97 27.87 -0.66
N GLY A 4 -0.93 28.08 -1.47
CA GLY A 4 0.46 27.90 -1.04
C GLY A 4 0.94 26.46 -0.85
N LEU A 5 0.12 25.46 -1.19
CA LEU A 5 0.48 24.04 -1.17
C LEU A 5 1.10 23.58 -2.49
N LEU A 6 1.99 22.58 -2.43
CA LEU A 6 2.45 21.89 -3.62
C LEU A 6 1.42 20.89 -4.13
N TYR A 7 1.24 20.86 -5.44
CA TYR A 7 0.28 19.98 -6.12
C TYR A 7 0.99 18.96 -7.01
N CYS A 8 0.35 17.80 -7.18
CA CYS A 8 0.81 16.82 -8.13
C CYS A 8 0.48 17.24 -9.56
N GLY A 9 1.48 17.33 -10.46
CA GLY A 9 1.25 17.62 -11.87
C GLY A 9 0.50 16.54 -12.66
N LYS A 10 0.23 15.35 -12.06
CA LYS A 10 -0.49 14.25 -12.72
C LYS A 10 -1.94 14.12 -12.27
N CYS A 11 -2.19 14.12 -10.96
CA CYS A 11 -3.54 13.96 -10.39
C CYS A 11 -4.13 15.26 -9.84
N HIS A 12 -3.38 16.37 -9.85
CA HIS A 12 -3.80 17.66 -9.30
C HIS A 12 -4.28 17.61 -7.83
N THR A 13 -3.95 16.54 -7.10
CA THR A 13 -4.12 16.42 -5.66
C THR A 13 -3.00 17.18 -4.95
N PRO A 14 -3.27 17.84 -3.80
CA PRO A 14 -2.22 18.39 -2.97
C PRO A 14 -1.26 17.29 -2.50
N LYS A 15 0.03 17.59 -2.56
CA LYS A 15 1.16 16.79 -2.06
C LYS A 15 1.67 17.26 -0.70
N GLU A 16 1.04 18.32 -0.18
CA GLU A 16 1.35 18.89 1.10
C GLU A 16 0.04 19.20 1.83
N ALA A 17 0.10 19.18 3.16
CA ALA A 17 -0.98 19.66 4.01
C ALA A 17 -0.40 20.51 5.13
N TYR A 18 -1.21 21.44 5.64
CA TYR A 18 -0.89 22.18 6.85
C TYR A 18 -1.04 21.27 8.08
N PHE A 19 -0.18 21.49 9.07
CA PHE A 19 -0.41 20.94 10.40
C PHE A 19 -1.62 21.63 11.06
N ALA A 20 -2.20 20.97 12.08
CA ALA A 20 -3.23 21.60 12.91
C ALA A 20 -2.70 22.88 13.56
N GLU A 21 -3.60 23.85 13.80
CA GLU A 21 -3.24 25.17 14.35
C GLU A 21 -2.35 25.04 15.62
N GLY A 22 -1.24 25.79 15.62
CA GLY A 22 -0.26 25.80 16.71
C GLY A 22 0.77 24.66 16.69
N LYS A 23 0.73 23.73 15.72
CA LYS A 23 1.74 22.68 15.57
C LYS A 23 2.67 22.99 14.40
N THR A 24 3.97 22.99 14.67
CA THR A 24 5.00 23.04 13.64
C THR A 24 5.95 21.88 13.85
N CYS A 25 6.47 21.33 12.76
CA CYS A 25 7.48 20.28 12.80
C CYS A 25 8.76 20.85 12.17
N PHE A 26 9.84 20.91 12.93
CA PHE A 26 11.12 21.50 12.49
C PHE A 26 10.98 22.95 11.96
N GLY A 27 10.11 23.75 12.57
CA GLY A 27 9.83 25.12 12.13
C GLY A 27 9.04 25.22 10.82
N ARG A 28 8.53 24.10 10.29
CA ARG A 28 7.63 24.06 9.13
C ARG A 28 6.20 23.83 9.59
N ASP A 29 5.29 24.62 9.03
CA ASP A 29 3.85 24.58 9.22
C ASP A 29 3.16 23.57 8.28
N ARG A 30 3.90 23.02 7.32
CA ARG A 30 3.43 22.07 6.29
C ARG A 30 4.18 20.76 6.35
N HIS A 31 3.50 19.67 6.00
CA HIS A 31 4.11 18.35 5.83
C HIS A 31 3.77 17.70 4.49
N PRO A 32 4.66 16.83 3.98
CA PRO A 32 4.36 16.03 2.80
C PRO A 32 3.17 15.09 3.05
N THR A 33 2.34 14.93 2.03
CA THR A 33 1.24 13.99 1.97
C THR A 33 1.30 13.17 0.69
N ASP A 34 0.82 11.93 0.76
CA ASP A 34 0.73 11.06 -0.42
C ASP A 34 -0.39 11.56 -1.33
N CYS A 35 -0.01 11.98 -2.54
CA CYS A 35 -0.99 12.25 -3.59
C CYS A 35 -1.70 10.96 -4.04
N ASP A 36 -2.83 11.08 -4.73
CA ASP A 36 -3.63 9.92 -5.14
C ASP A 36 -2.86 8.94 -6.03
N CYS A 37 -1.94 9.43 -6.87
CA CYS A 37 -1.05 8.58 -7.66
C CYS A 37 -0.13 7.70 -6.79
N GLN A 38 0.42 8.26 -5.72
CA GLN A 38 1.29 7.53 -4.79
C GLN A 38 0.47 6.57 -3.92
N ARG A 39 -0.72 6.99 -3.48
CA ARG A 39 -1.66 6.14 -2.74
C ARG A 39 -2.05 4.92 -3.55
N ALA A 40 -2.49 5.11 -4.78
CA ALA A 40 -2.85 4.01 -5.69
C ALA A 40 -1.66 3.07 -5.97
N ALA A 41 -0.45 3.62 -6.11
CA ALA A 41 0.75 2.80 -6.30
C ALA A 41 1.04 1.93 -5.05
N ARG A 42 0.92 2.51 -3.85
CA ARG A 42 1.10 1.78 -2.59
C ARG A 42 0.02 0.70 -2.41
N GLU A 43 -1.23 1.02 -2.66
CA GLU A 43 -2.35 0.07 -2.57
C GLU A 43 -2.14 -1.11 -3.52
N LYS A 44 -1.70 -0.85 -4.76
CA LYS A 44 -1.38 -1.92 -5.72
C LYS A 44 -0.26 -2.83 -5.22
N GLN A 45 0.79 -2.25 -4.64
CA GLN A 45 1.90 -3.02 -4.04
C GLN A 45 1.41 -3.85 -2.85
N GLN A 46 0.64 -3.26 -1.94
CA GLN A 46 0.07 -3.95 -0.78
C GLN A 46 -0.86 -5.09 -1.18
N ALA A 47 -1.68 -4.90 -2.23
CA ALA A 47 -2.54 -5.95 -2.76
C ALA A 47 -1.71 -7.12 -3.35
N ALA A 48 -0.63 -6.81 -4.06
CA ALA A 48 0.29 -7.82 -4.59
C ALA A 48 0.98 -8.60 -3.46
N GLU A 49 1.49 -7.91 -2.44
CA GLU A 49 2.10 -8.53 -1.27
C GLU A 49 1.11 -9.40 -0.47
N SER A 50 -0.12 -8.90 -0.28
CA SER A 50 -1.17 -9.64 0.41
C SER A 50 -1.53 -10.93 -0.35
N ARG A 51 -1.65 -10.84 -1.68
CA ARG A 51 -1.86 -12.01 -2.54
C ARG A 51 -0.71 -12.99 -2.45
N GLN A 52 0.53 -12.52 -2.47
CA GLN A 52 1.71 -13.38 -2.32
C GLN A 52 1.69 -14.13 -0.98
N LYS A 53 1.50 -13.41 0.13
CA LYS A 53 1.40 -14.00 1.47
C LYS A 53 0.27 -15.01 1.58
N HIS A 54 -0.86 -14.76 0.93
CA HIS A 54 -1.96 -15.71 0.87
C HIS A 54 -1.55 -17.01 0.17
N LEU A 55 -0.89 -16.93 -0.99
CA LEU A 55 -0.42 -18.11 -1.73
C LEU A 55 0.63 -18.89 -0.93
N GLU A 56 1.58 -18.20 -0.31
CA GLU A 56 2.59 -18.83 0.57
C GLU A 56 1.92 -19.56 1.73
N LYS A 57 0.89 -18.96 2.35
CA LYS A 57 0.13 -19.60 3.42
C LYS A 57 -0.64 -20.81 2.93
N VAL A 58 -1.26 -20.75 1.74
CA VAL A 58 -1.93 -21.90 1.13
C VAL A 58 -0.93 -23.04 0.88
N GLU A 59 0.25 -22.73 0.35
CA GLU A 59 1.29 -23.72 0.10
C GLU A 59 1.81 -24.36 1.40
N ASP A 60 2.05 -23.57 2.45
CA ASP A 60 2.45 -24.06 3.76
C ASP A 60 1.39 -24.98 4.38
N LEU A 61 0.11 -24.60 4.31
CA LEU A 61 -1.00 -25.44 4.78
C LEU A 61 -1.07 -26.77 4.00
N LYS A 62 -0.92 -26.73 2.67
CA LYS A 62 -0.85 -27.94 1.84
C LYS A 62 0.35 -28.81 2.22
N ARG A 63 1.51 -28.21 2.46
CA ARG A 63 2.73 -28.93 2.86
C ARG A 63 2.54 -29.69 4.17
N ARG A 64 1.87 -29.08 5.15
CA ARG A 64 1.60 -29.68 6.48
C ARG A 64 0.47 -30.71 6.43
N GLY A 65 -0.57 -30.45 5.65
CA GLY A 65 -1.75 -31.32 5.57
C GLY A 65 -1.55 -32.56 4.70
N PHE A 66 -0.70 -32.50 3.67
CA PHE A 66 -0.45 -33.61 2.75
C PHE A 66 0.96 -34.18 2.90
N THR A 67 1.03 -35.41 3.41
CA THR A 67 2.25 -36.21 3.50
C THR A 67 2.75 -36.65 2.11
N ASP A 68 1.83 -36.97 1.20
CA ASP A 68 2.13 -37.30 -0.19
C ASP A 68 2.30 -36.01 -1.04
N PRO A 69 3.47 -35.79 -1.67
CA PRO A 69 3.70 -34.66 -2.56
C PRO A 69 2.76 -34.59 -3.76
N ALA A 70 2.27 -35.72 -4.29
CA ALA A 70 1.39 -35.78 -5.45
C ALA A 70 0.01 -35.15 -5.17
N MET A 71 -0.45 -35.22 -3.91
CA MET A 71 -1.72 -34.64 -3.46
C MET A 71 -1.67 -33.10 -3.33
N ARG A 72 -0.49 -32.48 -3.33
CA ARG A 72 -0.33 -31.02 -3.15
C ARG A 72 -0.81 -30.21 -4.37
N ASN A 73 -0.71 -30.80 -5.56
CA ASN A 73 -1.13 -30.20 -6.83
C ASN A 73 -2.56 -30.56 -7.23
N TRP A 74 -3.27 -31.35 -6.42
CA TRP A 74 -4.62 -31.77 -6.74
C TRP A 74 -5.62 -30.60 -6.60
N THR A 75 -6.47 -30.44 -7.60
CA THR A 75 -7.56 -29.47 -7.65
C THR A 75 -8.89 -30.21 -7.71
N PHE A 76 -9.89 -29.75 -6.96
CA PHE A 76 -11.26 -30.26 -7.09
C PHE A 76 -11.85 -29.71 -8.40
N GLU A 77 -11.91 -30.53 -9.45
CA GLU A 77 -12.69 -30.24 -10.67
C GLU A 77 -14.19 -30.52 -10.45
#